data_AF-A0A963EFH6-F1
#
_entry.id   AF-A0A963EFH6-F1
#
_cell.length_a   1.000
_cell.length_b   1.000
_cell.length_c   1.000
_cell.angle_alpha   90.00
_cell.angle_beta   90.00
_cell.angle_gamma   90.00
#
_symmetry.space_group_name_H-M   'P 1'
#
loop_
_entity.id
_entity.type
_entity.pdbx_description
1 polymer ?
#
loop_
_entity_poly.entity_id
_entity_poly.type
_entity_poly.pdbx_seq_one_letter_code
_entity_poly.pdbx_strand_id
1 'polypeptide(L)' 'LVRTFGHVPGVDREVKVVRAGFRLQSGDPVPQTPPPELGADTDDILRELGYTPEEIGALRKEGAI' A
#
# COMPACT_ATOMS: atom_id res chain seq x y z
N LEU A 1 9.13 11.49 16.29
CA LEU A 1 8.25 11.87 15.15
C LEU A 1 8.51 11.06 13.89
N VAL A 2 9.45 10.10 13.87
CA VAL A 2 9.74 9.28 12.69
C VAL A 2 9.49 7.81 13.02
N ARG A 3 8.88 7.06 12.10
CA ARG A 3 8.76 5.60 12.13
C ARG A 3 9.73 5.02 11.11
N THR A 4 10.40 3.95 11.48
CA THR A 4 11.39 3.27 10.65
C THR A 4 10.89 1.87 10.30
N PHE A 5 10.97 1.53 9.01
CA PHE A 5 10.68 0.19 8.49
C PHE A 5 11.97 -0.42 7.95
N GLY A 6 12.47 -1.47 8.62
CA GLY A 6 13.71 -2.16 8.26
C GLY A 6 13.61 -2.99 6.99
N HIS A 7 12.38 -3.32 6.56
CA HIS A 7 12.09 -3.98 5.29
C HIS A 7 10.85 -3.34 4.67
N VAL A 8 10.94 -2.93 3.41
CA VAL A 8 9.83 -2.39 2.62
C VAL A 8 9.78 -3.13 1.29
N PRO A 9 8.67 -3.80 0.95
CA PRO A 9 8.52 -4.47 -0.34
C PRO A 9 8.81 -3.52 -1.51
N GLY A 10 9.54 -4.01 -2.53
CA GLY A 10 9.92 -3.22 -3.70
C GLY A 10 11.06 -2.21 -3.47
N VAL A 11 11.63 -2.12 -2.27
CA VAL A 11 12.71 -1.18 -1.93
C VAL A 11 13.82 -1.89 -1.15
N ASP A 12 15.03 -1.96 -1.73
CA ASP A 12 16.20 -2.58 -1.09
C ASP A 12 16.93 -1.61 -0.14
N ARG A 13 16.18 -0.98 0.76
CA ARG A 13 16.71 -0.13 1.84
C ARG A 13 15.67 0.09 2.93
N GLU A 14 16.17 0.50 4.09
CA GLU A 14 15.32 1.03 5.16
C GLU A 14 14.60 2.31 4.70
N VAL A 15 13.35 2.45 5.14
CA VAL A 15 12.54 3.65 4.89
C VAL A 15 12.11 4.29 6.20
N LYS A 16 12.27 5.61 6.26
CA LYS A 16 11.88 6.46 7.39
C LYS A 16 10.70 7.33 6.97
N VAL A 17 9.61 7.26 7.72
CA VAL A 17 8.38 7.99 7.45
C VAL A 17 8.09 8.93 8.61
N VAL A 18 7.80 10.19 8.30
CA VAL A 18 7.37 11.17 9.30
C VAL A 18 5.96 10.83 9.77
N ARG A 19 5.75 10.92 11.08
CA ARG A 19 4.44 10.80 11.72
C ARG A 19 3.69 12.13 11.64
N ALA A 20 2.42 12.12 12.04
CA ALA A 20 1.66 13.36 12.14
C ALA A 20 2.37 14.37 13.06
N GLY A 21 2.44 15.63 12.61
CA GLY A 21 3.02 16.74 13.39
C GLY A 21 2.13 17.22 14.54
N PHE A 22 0.98 16.58 14.75
CA PHE A 22 0.00 16.89 15.78
C PHE A 22 -0.45 15.60 16.47
N ARG A 23 -1.01 15.74 17.68
CA ARG A 23 -1.63 14.63 18.43
C ARG A 23 -3.14 14.80 18.42
N LEU A 24 -3.85 13.68 18.32
CA LEU A 24 -5.30 13.64 18.50
C LEU A 24 -5.61 13.25 19.94
N GLN A 25 -6.78 13.66 20.45
CA GLN A 25 -7.24 13.18 21.76
C GLN A 25 -7.41 11.65 21.78
N SER A 26 -7.78 11.06 20.63
CA SER A 26 -7.90 9.61 20.43
C SER A 26 -6.55 8.88 20.29
N GLY A 27 -5.42 9.59 20.27
CA GLY A 27 -4.09 9.00 20.24
C GLY A 27 -3.11 9.64 19.25
N ASP A 28 -2.04 8.91 18.96
CA ASP A 28 -0.92 9.36 18.13
C ASP A 28 -0.90 8.58 16.80
N PRO A 29 -1.52 9.13 15.72
CA PRO A 29 -1.66 8.40 14.47
C PRO A 29 -0.29 8.03 13.90
N VAL A 30 -0.14 6.75 13.55
CA VAL A 30 1.12 6.19 13.05
C VAL A 30 0.84 5.17 11.94
N PRO A 31 1.65 5.15 10.88
CA PRO A 31 1.61 4.07 9.90
C PRO A 31 1.90 2.73 10.59
N GLN A 32 1.01 1.76 10.39
CA GLN A 32 1.14 0.43 10.98
C GLN A 32 1.95 -0.50 10.10
N THR A 33 1.85 -0.32 8.78
CA THR A 33 2.53 -1.11 7.76
C THR A 33 3.55 -0.25 7.00
N PRO A 34 4.59 -0.89 6.41
CA PRO A 34 5.46 -0.19 5.47
C PRO A 34 4.66 0.31 4.26
N PRO A 35 5.20 1.26 3.49
CA PRO A 35 4.63 1.63 2.20
C PRO A 35 4.40 0.38 1.34
N PRO A 36 3.21 0.24 0.71
CA PRO A 36 2.94 -0.90 -0.17
C PRO A 36 3.79 -0.83 -1.43
N GLU A 37 3.97 -1.98 -2.07
CA GLU A 37 4.55 -2.03 -3.41
C GLU A 37 3.57 -1.49 -4.47
N LEU A 38 4.10 -1.18 -5.65
CA LEU A 38 3.27 -0.75 -6.77
C LEU A 38 2.29 -1.86 -7.14
N GLY A 39 0.99 -1.57 -7.05
CA GLY A 39 -0.07 -2.51 -7.41
C GLY A 39 -0.43 -3.54 -6.33
N ALA A 40 0.03 -3.37 -5.08
CA ALA A 40 -0.24 -4.30 -3.98
C ALA A 40 -1.74 -4.62 -3.79
N ASP A 41 -2.60 -3.61 -3.98
CA ASP A 41 -4.06 -3.72 -3.78
C ASP A 41 -4.86 -3.75 -5.10
N THR A 42 -4.19 -3.88 -6.27
CA THR A 42 -4.85 -3.80 -7.58
C THR A 42 -5.98 -4.83 -7.73
N ASP A 43 -5.70 -6.10 -7.45
CA ASP A 43 -6.72 -7.16 -7.60
C ASP A 43 -7.85 -7.02 -6.58
N ASP A 44 -7.53 -6.58 -5.36
CA ASP A 44 -8.52 -6.41 -4.29
C ASP A 44 -9.51 -5.30 -4.65
N ILE A 45 -9.01 -4.13 -5.09
CA ILE A 45 -9.84 -3.03 -5.56
C ILE A 45 -10.66 -3.42 -6.79
N LEU A 46 -10.07 -4.11 -7.77
CA LEU A 46 -10.82 -4.53 -8.97
C LEU A 46 -11.94 -5.52 -8.62
N ARG A 47 -11.69 -6.45 -7.70
CA ARG A 47 -12.73 -7.36 -7.19
C ARG A 47 -13.83 -6.61 -6.45
N GLU A 48 -13.49 -5.62 -5.63
CA GLU A 48 -14.47 -4.76 -4.95
C GLU A 48 -15.34 -3.96 -5.94
N LEU A 49 -14.78 -3.57 -7.09
CA LEU A 49 -15.49 -2.91 -8.17
C LEU A 49 -16.36 -3.86 -9.03
N GLY A 50 -16.29 -5.17 -8.77
CA GLY A 50 -17.13 -6.18 -9.42
C GLY A 50 -16.47 -6.89 -10.61
N TYR A 51 -15.17 -6.71 -10.84
CA TYR A 51 -14.46 -7.45 -11.88
C TYR A 51 -14.26 -8.92 -11.49
N THR A 52 -14.46 -9.82 -12.44
CA THR A 52 -14.19 -11.25 -12.23
C THR A 52 -12.68 -11.54 -12.32
N PRO A 53 -12.20 -12.67 -11.77
CA PRO A 53 -10.81 -13.09 -11.92
C PRO A 53 -10.37 -13.20 -13.40
N GLU A 54 -11.29 -13.59 -14.28
CA GLU A 54 -11.03 -13.71 -15.73
C GLU A 54 -10.81 -12.34 -16.38
N GLU A 55 -11.61 -11.34 -16.01
CA GLU A 55 -11.49 -9.97 -16.53
C GLU A 55 -10.22 -9.30 -16.03
N ILE A 56 -9.86 -9.47 -14.74
CA ILE A 56 -8.59 -9.00 -14.18
C ILE A 56 -7.40 -9.65 -14.92
N GLY A 57 -7.53 -10.96 -15.20
CA GLY A 57 -6.54 -11.69 -15.99
C GLY A 57 -6.39 -11.15 -17.42
N ALA A 58 -7.48 -10.69 -18.05
CA ALA A 58 -7.43 -10.04 -19.36
C ALA A 58 -6.72 -8.69 -19.29
N LEU A 59 -7.04 -7.84 -18.30
CA LEU A 59 -6.38 -6.55 -18.10
C LEU A 59 -4.86 -6.68 -17.93
N ARG A 60 -4.39 -7.69 -17.17
CA ARG A 60 -2.96 -8.00 -17.05
C ARG A 60 -2.32 -8.41 -18.36
N LYS A 61 -3.00 -9.25 -19.15
CA LYS A 61 -2.49 -9.70 -20.47
C LYS A 61 -2.39 -8.55 -21.47
N GLU A 62 -3.29 -7.59 -21.37
CA GLU A 62 -3.33 -6.39 -22.21
C GLU A 62 -2.35 -5.31 -21.76
N GLY A 63 -1.75 -5.44 -20.58
CA GLY A 63 -0.83 -4.44 -20.00
C GLY A 63 -1.55 -3.19 -19.48
N ALA A 64 -2.85 -3.29 -19.20
CA ALA A 64 -3.65 -2.21 -18.62
C ALA A 64 -3.38 -2.06 -17.10
N ILE A 65 -2.89 -3.12 -16.45
CA ILE A 65 -2.51 -3.20 -15.03
C ILE A 65 -1.25 -4.04 -14.83
#